data_AF-A0A6V7KMQ3-F1
#
_entry.id   AF-A0A6V7KMQ3-F1
#
_cell.length_a   1.000
_cell.length_b   1.000
_cell.length_c   1.000
_cell.angle_alpha   90.00
_cell.angle_beta   90.00
_cell.angle_gamma   90.00
#
_symmetry.space_group_name_H-M   'P 1'
#
loop_
_entity.id
_entity.type
_entity.pdbx_description
1 polymer ?
#
loop_
_entity_poly.entity_id
_entity_poly.type
_entity_poly.pdbx_seq_one_letter_code
_entity_poly.pdbx_strand_id
1 'polypeptide(L)'
;FLSTTNRVRHWFFSDPWTKGSPAYNDIRVVRRQHTNVRNKLEKLSMSEINRLGTLDKPMAVSIESLLDDFRESCPVAKAGQCPYVDPNLRDRIPTRLNQGEMAMTQFGFIGMPLLYPESFGIHYATDKDFEAFCHLWMGLGYLLGIED
;
A
#
# COMPACT_ATOMS: atom_id res chain seq x y z
N PHE A 1 9.03 -5.81 -4.01
CA PHE A 1 8.28 -6.78 -3.19
C PHE A 1 9.17 -7.51 -2.18
N LEU A 2 10.16 -8.31 -2.60
CA LEU A 2 11.01 -9.07 -1.65
C LEU A 2 11.71 -8.20 -0.58
N SER A 3 12.21 -7.03 -0.97
CA SER A 3 12.81 -6.07 -0.04
C SER A 3 11.84 -5.58 1.03
N THR A 4 10.58 -5.33 0.66
CA THR A 4 9.52 -4.92 1.61
C THR A 4 9.26 -6.03 2.62
N THR A 5 9.11 -7.28 2.16
CA THR A 5 8.90 -8.44 3.05
C THR A 5 10.02 -8.61 4.06
N ASN A 6 11.28 -8.47 3.62
CA ASN A 6 12.43 -8.55 4.53
C ASN A 6 12.42 -7.46 5.60
N ARG A 7 12.08 -6.23 5.22
CA ARG A 7 11.99 -5.10 6.17
C ARG A 7 10.88 -5.29 7.19
N VAL A 8 9.68 -5.65 6.72
CA VAL A 8 8.54 -5.94 7.59
C VAL A 8 8.89 -7.06 8.56
N ARG A 9 9.57 -8.11 8.09
CA ARG A 9 10.09 -9.18 8.96
C ARG A 9 11.01 -8.61 10.04
N HIS A 10 11.98 -7.76 9.71
CA HIS A 10 12.85 -7.16 10.73
C HIS A 10 12.07 -6.36 11.77
N TRP A 11 10.98 -5.66 11.40
CA TRP A 11 10.15 -4.90 12.34
C TRP A 11 9.49 -5.76 13.41
N PHE A 12 9.24 -7.04 13.12
CA PHE A 12 8.73 -8.01 14.12
C PHE A 12 9.83 -8.68 14.94
N PHE A 13 11.01 -8.90 14.36
CA PHE A 13 12.07 -9.71 14.97
C PHE A 13 13.20 -8.88 15.58
N SER A 14 13.15 -7.55 15.51
CA SER A 14 14.10 -6.65 16.15
C SER A 14 13.42 -5.36 16.59
N ASP A 15 13.92 -4.74 17.66
CA ASP A 15 13.30 -3.56 18.25
C ASP A 15 13.44 -2.32 17.35
N PRO A 16 12.34 -1.75 16.81
CA PRO A 16 12.40 -0.59 15.93
C PRO A 16 12.74 0.73 16.63
N TRP A 17 12.68 0.79 17.97
CA TRP A 17 13.03 1.96 18.76
C TRP A 17 14.49 2.00 19.19
N THR A 18 15.17 0.85 19.20
CA THR A 18 16.61 0.78 19.54
C THR A 18 17.48 1.20 18.36
N LYS A 19 18.20 2.31 18.52
CA LYS A 19 19.11 2.85 17.50
C LYS A 19 20.14 1.80 17.08
N GLY A 20 20.22 1.56 15.78
CA GLY A 20 21.18 0.63 15.17
C GLY A 20 20.67 -0.80 15.02
N SER A 21 19.49 -1.14 15.56
CA SER A 21 18.83 -2.41 15.27
C SER A 21 18.49 -2.53 13.77
N PRO A 22 18.32 -3.76 13.25
CA PRO A 22 17.85 -3.97 11.88
C PRO A 22 16.54 -3.22 11.58
N ALA A 23 15.52 -3.34 12.45
CA ALA A 23 14.24 -2.66 12.30
C ALA A 23 14.37 -1.14 12.30
N TYR A 24 15.14 -0.57 13.24
CA TYR A 24 15.35 0.88 13.33
C TYR A 24 15.96 1.43 12.04
N ASN A 25 16.98 0.74 11.52
CA ASN A 25 17.64 1.15 10.28
C ASN A 25 16.67 1.05 9.09
N ASP A 26 15.93 -0.05 8.98
CA ASP A 26 14.97 -0.26 7.89
C ASP A 26 13.85 0.77 7.88
N ILE A 27 13.26 1.06 9.04
CA ILE A 27 12.21 2.07 9.19
C ILE A 27 12.70 3.43 8.71
N ARG A 28 13.92 3.84 9.08
CA ARG A 28 14.47 5.13 8.63
C ARG A 28 14.70 5.17 7.13
N VAL A 29 15.15 4.07 6.54
CA VAL A 29 15.29 3.97 5.08
C VAL A 29 13.91 4.09 4.41
N VAL A 30 12.90 3.38 4.92
CA VAL A 30 11.52 3.46 4.38
C VAL A 30 10.94 4.86 4.55
N ARG A 31 11.03 5.47 5.74
CA ARG A 31 10.56 6.85 5.97
C ARG A 31 11.20 7.82 4.98
N ARG A 32 12.52 7.72 4.78
CA ARG A 32 13.24 8.55 3.80
C ARG A 32 12.73 8.30 2.38
N GLN A 33 12.46 7.05 2.01
CA GLN A 33 11.88 6.72 0.71
C GLN A 33 10.49 7.35 0.54
N HIS A 34 9.60 7.24 1.53
CA HIS A 34 8.28 7.87 1.53
C HIS A 34 8.40 9.40 1.38
N THR A 35 9.26 10.05 2.16
CA THR A 35 9.51 11.50 2.05
C THR A 35 10.03 11.89 0.68
N ASN A 36 10.99 11.16 0.13
CA ASN A 36 11.55 11.45 -1.18
C ASN A 36 10.51 11.31 -2.30
N VAL A 37 9.67 10.26 -2.23
CA VAL A 37 8.58 10.04 -3.20
C VAL A 37 7.54 11.14 -3.06
N ARG A 38 7.09 11.47 -1.84
CA ARG A 38 6.16 12.58 -1.58
C ARG A 38 6.68 13.88 -2.19
N ASN A 39 7.90 14.29 -1.85
CA ASN A 39 8.51 15.53 -2.34
C ASN A 39 8.70 15.54 -3.86
N LYS A 40 8.91 14.37 -4.49
CA LYS A 40 9.00 14.27 -5.95
C LYS A 40 7.62 14.43 -6.59
N LEU A 41 6.60 13.77 -6.06
CA LEU A 41 5.23 13.85 -6.58
C LEU A 41 4.61 15.22 -6.40
N GLU A 42 4.91 15.92 -5.30
CA GLU A 42 4.42 17.29 -5.05
C GLU A 42 4.89 18.31 -6.10
N LYS A 43 6.05 18.08 -6.72
CA LYS A 43 6.64 18.96 -7.74
C LYS A 43 6.10 18.70 -9.15
N LEU A 44 5.35 17.62 -9.35
CA LEU A 44 4.85 17.22 -10.66
C LEU A 44 3.37 17.59 -10.80
N SER A 45 2.99 18.01 -11.99
CA SER A 45 1.59 18.11 -12.38
C SER A 45 0.98 16.73 -12.58
N MET A 46 -0.35 16.65 -12.49
CA MET A 46 -1.09 15.40 -12.69
C MET A 46 -0.81 14.77 -14.07
N SER A 47 -0.71 15.59 -15.12
CA SER A 47 -0.41 15.12 -16.48
C SER A 47 1.00 14.53 -16.59
N GLU A 48 1.98 15.12 -15.89
CA GLU A 48 3.35 14.59 -15.84
C GLU A 48 3.42 13.26 -15.09
N ILE A 49 2.71 13.13 -13.97
CA ILE A 49 2.64 11.87 -13.20
C ILE A 49 2.04 10.77 -14.08
N ASN A 50 0.91 11.05 -14.76
CA ASN A 50 0.27 10.09 -15.66
C ASN A 50 1.20 9.68 -16.81
N ARG A 51 1.92 10.63 -17.41
CA ARG A 51 2.89 10.35 -18.46
C ARG A 51 4.04 9.47 -17.96
N LEU A 52 4.57 9.75 -16.77
CA LEU A 52 5.69 8.98 -16.18
C LEU A 52 5.26 7.61 -15.65
N GLY A 53 3.99 7.46 -15.25
CA GLY A 53 3.42 6.20 -14.78
C GLY A 53 2.97 5.28 -15.92
N THR A 54 2.91 5.78 -17.16
CA THR A 54 2.57 4.98 -18.33
C THR A 54 3.77 4.12 -18.72
N LEU A 55 3.57 2.80 -18.76
CA LEU A 55 4.57 1.87 -19.29
C LEU A 55 4.40 1.78 -20.80
N ASP A 56 5.40 2.21 -21.56
CA ASP A 56 5.37 2.20 -23.04
C ASP A 56 5.19 0.79 -23.63
N LYS A 57 5.70 -0.23 -22.91
CA LYS A 57 5.56 -1.65 -23.22
C LYS A 57 5.47 -2.42 -21.90
N PRO A 58 4.28 -2.61 -21.33
CA PRO A 58 4.19 -3.37 -20.10
C PRO A 58 4.73 -4.78 -20.39
N MET A 59 5.70 -5.22 -19.57
CA MET A 59 6.49 -6.43 -19.75
C MET A 59 5.65 -7.67 -19.45
N ALA A 60 4.65 -7.93 -20.28
CA ALA A 60 3.85 -9.14 -20.18
C ALA A 60 3.57 -9.63 -21.59
N VAL A 61 4.16 -10.79 -21.88
CA VAL A 61 3.92 -11.61 -23.08
C VAL A 61 2.42 -11.93 -23.26
N SER A 62 1.58 -11.64 -22.27
CA SER A 62 0.14 -11.94 -22.25
C SER A 62 -0.78 -10.72 -22.07
N ILE A 63 -0.31 -9.47 -22.09
CA ILE A 63 -1.24 -8.33 -21.87
C ILE A 63 -2.29 -8.22 -22.97
N GLU A 64 -1.93 -8.49 -24.21
CA GLU A 64 -2.90 -8.46 -25.32
C GLU A 64 -3.97 -9.55 -25.13
N SER A 65 -3.54 -10.79 -24.86
CA SER A 65 -4.45 -11.91 -24.54
C SER A 65 -5.33 -11.59 -23.33
N LEU A 66 -4.77 -11.02 -22.26
CA LEU A 66 -5.51 -10.65 -21.06
C LEU A 66 -6.54 -9.54 -21.37
N LEU A 67 -6.17 -8.56 -22.18
CA LEU A 67 -7.08 -7.48 -22.59
C LEU A 67 -8.22 -8.02 -23.46
N ASP A 68 -7.93 -8.98 -24.34
CA ASP A 68 -8.94 -9.64 -25.16
C ASP A 68 -9.89 -10.48 -24.28
N ASP A 69 -9.37 -11.25 -23.33
CA ASP A 69 -10.19 -11.97 -22.34
C ASP A 69 -11.12 -11.02 -21.56
N PHE A 70 -10.62 -9.85 -21.15
CA PHE A 70 -11.43 -8.84 -20.45
C PHE A 70 -12.49 -8.21 -21.36
N ARG A 71 -12.18 -7.96 -22.63
CA ARG A 71 -13.12 -7.42 -23.63
C ARG A 71 -14.22 -8.42 -23.97
N GLU A 72 -13.89 -9.71 -24.02
CA GLU A 72 -14.85 -10.78 -24.28
C GLU A 72 -15.73 -11.04 -23.04
N SER A 73 -15.14 -11.03 -21.85
CA SER A 73 -15.86 -11.25 -20.59
C SER A 73 -16.80 -10.11 -20.22
N CYS A 74 -16.52 -8.89 -20.69
CA CYS A 74 -17.35 -7.72 -20.45
C CYS A 74 -17.50 -6.90 -21.75
N PRO A 75 -18.67 -6.95 -22.43
CA PRO A 75 -18.92 -6.04 -23.55
C PRO A 75 -18.83 -4.62 -23.00
N VAL A 76 -17.77 -3.91 -23.38
CA VAL A 76 -17.40 -2.55 -22.95
C VAL A 76 -18.58 -1.85 -22.31
N ALA A 77 -18.59 -1.79 -20.97
CA ALA A 77 -19.71 -1.25 -20.23
C ALA A 77 -20.08 0.12 -20.82
N LYS A 78 -21.27 0.22 -21.41
CA LYS A 78 -21.81 1.52 -21.80
C LYS A 78 -21.77 2.42 -20.56
N ALA A 79 -21.53 3.72 -20.73
CA ALA A 79 -21.51 4.65 -19.61
C ALA A 79 -22.77 4.44 -18.73
N GLY A 80 -22.58 4.08 -17.46
CA GLY A 80 -23.66 3.78 -16.50
C GLY A 80 -24.12 2.32 -16.40
N GLN A 81 -23.58 1.39 -17.20
CA GLN A 81 -23.98 -0.03 -17.19
C GLN A 81 -23.37 -0.82 -16.01
N CYS A 82 -22.22 -0.38 -15.49
CA CYS A 82 -21.61 -0.94 -14.28
C CYS A 82 -21.77 0.05 -13.12
N PRO A 83 -22.59 -0.27 -12.10
CA PRO A 83 -22.89 0.66 -10.99
C PRO A 83 -21.67 1.05 -10.14
N TYR A 84 -20.57 0.29 -10.25
CA TYR A 84 -19.32 0.55 -9.53
C TYR A 84 -18.21 1.17 -10.39
N VAL A 85 -18.44 1.37 -11.70
CA VAL A 85 -17.46 1.99 -12.60
C VAL A 85 -17.71 3.49 -12.58
N ASP A 86 -16.88 4.22 -11.83
CA ASP A 86 -16.84 5.68 -11.89
C ASP A 86 -16.00 6.11 -13.10
N PRO A 87 -16.59 6.74 -14.13
CA PRO A 87 -15.83 7.22 -15.29
C PRO A 87 -14.77 8.28 -14.92
N ASN A 88 -14.90 8.92 -13.75
CA ASN A 88 -13.95 9.89 -13.21
C ASN A 88 -13.04 9.26 -12.14
N LEU A 89 -13.01 7.93 -12.00
CA LEU A 89 -12.17 7.26 -11.00
C LEU A 89 -10.72 7.72 -11.12
N ARG A 90 -10.21 7.88 -12.35
CA ARG A 90 -8.84 8.36 -12.61
C ARG A 90 -8.57 9.76 -12.06
N ASP A 91 -9.57 10.63 -12.03
CA ASP A 91 -9.44 11.99 -11.49
C ASP A 91 -9.53 12.01 -9.96
N ARG A 92 -10.04 10.92 -9.35
CA ARG A 92 -10.18 10.74 -7.91
C ARG A 92 -9.07 9.89 -7.29
N ILE A 93 -8.29 9.14 -8.08
CA ILE A 93 -7.15 8.38 -7.58
C ILE A 93 -6.12 9.36 -7.00
N PRO A 94 -5.75 9.23 -5.72
CA PRO A 94 -4.71 10.05 -5.13
C PRO A 94 -3.38 9.80 -5.85
N THR A 95 -2.86 10.80 -6.54
CA THR A 95 -1.55 10.73 -7.21
C THR A 95 -0.41 11.25 -6.35
N ARG A 96 -0.70 11.55 -5.08
CA ARG A 96 0.23 12.07 -4.09
C ARG A 96 0.23 11.17 -2.87
N LEU A 97 1.41 10.97 -2.29
CA LEU A 97 1.58 10.23 -1.05
C LEU A 97 1.22 11.10 0.17
N ASN A 98 -0.06 11.20 0.47
CA ASN A 98 -0.58 11.93 1.64
C ASN A 98 -0.74 11.00 2.88
N GLN A 99 -1.23 11.54 4.00
CA GLN A 99 -1.43 10.75 5.23
C GLN A 99 -2.49 9.64 5.07
N GLY A 100 -3.56 9.90 4.31
CA GLY A 100 -4.58 8.90 4.00
C GLY A 100 -4.03 7.72 3.22
N GLU A 101 -3.18 7.97 2.21
CA GLU A 101 -2.50 6.91 1.45
C GLU A 101 -1.56 6.07 2.33
N MET A 102 -0.83 6.73 3.24
CA MET A 102 0.03 6.05 4.22
C MET A 102 -0.79 5.16 5.16
N ALA A 103 -1.91 5.67 5.69
CA ALA A 103 -2.81 4.94 6.58
C ALA A 103 -3.52 3.78 5.87
N MET A 104 -4.01 3.97 4.64
CA MET A 104 -4.62 2.90 3.85
C MET A 104 -3.62 1.78 3.55
N THR A 105 -2.38 2.14 3.22
CA THR A 105 -1.31 1.15 3.02
C THR A 105 -1.06 0.35 4.29
N GLN A 106 -0.98 1.02 5.46
CA GLN A 106 -0.82 0.36 6.75
C GLN A 106 -2.00 -0.56 7.07
N PHE A 107 -3.24 -0.12 6.81
CA PHE A 107 -4.43 -0.96 6.91
C PHE A 107 -4.33 -2.21 6.02
N GLY A 108 -3.72 -2.11 4.83
CA GLY A 108 -3.45 -3.27 3.98
C GLY A 108 -2.56 -4.34 4.65
N PHE A 109 -1.67 -3.96 5.58
CA PHE A 109 -0.84 -4.90 6.33
C PHE A 109 -1.55 -5.51 7.55
N ILE A 110 -2.45 -4.76 8.20
CA ILE A 110 -2.97 -5.12 9.54
C ILE A 110 -4.47 -5.35 9.59
N GLY A 111 -5.22 -4.66 8.73
CA GLY A 111 -6.68 -4.62 8.78
C GLY A 111 -7.30 -5.97 8.50
N MET A 112 -6.79 -6.71 7.51
CA MET A 112 -7.33 -8.03 7.18
C MET A 112 -7.09 -9.08 8.28
N PRO A 113 -5.88 -9.21 8.86
CA PRO A 113 -5.67 -10.04 10.05
C PRO A 113 -6.52 -9.64 11.26
N LEU A 114 -6.86 -8.36 11.43
CA LEU A 114 -7.72 -7.89 12.52
C LEU A 114 -9.20 -8.17 12.29
N LEU A 115 -9.69 -7.97 11.07
CA LEU A 115 -11.11 -8.15 10.73
C LEU A 115 -11.49 -9.62 10.54
N TYR A 116 -10.55 -10.44 10.05
CA TYR A 116 -10.78 -11.85 9.72
C TYR A 116 -9.67 -12.77 10.25
N PRO A 117 -9.38 -12.75 11.56
CA PRO A 117 -8.22 -13.43 12.14
C PRO A 117 -8.16 -14.93 11.81
N GLU A 118 -9.30 -15.63 11.82
CA GLU A 118 -9.38 -17.06 11.51
C GLU A 118 -8.94 -17.38 10.08
N SER A 119 -9.28 -16.53 9.10
CA SER A 119 -8.84 -16.68 7.70
C SER A 119 -7.32 -16.56 7.54
N PHE A 120 -6.65 -15.95 8.52
CA PHE A 120 -5.20 -15.81 8.60
C PHE A 120 -4.55 -16.78 9.59
N GLY A 121 -5.31 -17.77 10.10
CA GLY A 121 -4.81 -18.80 11.02
C GLY A 121 -4.63 -18.35 12.46
N ILE A 122 -5.20 -17.20 12.84
CA ILE A 122 -5.11 -16.63 14.18
C ILE A 122 -6.34 -17.08 14.97
N HIS A 123 -6.22 -18.20 15.70
CA HIS A 123 -7.37 -18.83 16.38
C HIS A 123 -7.42 -18.60 17.90
N TYR A 124 -6.31 -18.21 18.52
CA TYR A 124 -6.18 -18.13 19.99
C TYR A 124 -5.68 -16.78 20.49
N ALA A 125 -5.76 -15.74 19.65
CA ALA A 125 -5.41 -14.38 20.05
C ALA A 125 -6.50 -13.84 20.99
N THR A 126 -6.07 -13.28 22.11
CA THR A 126 -6.94 -12.58 23.05
C THR A 126 -7.14 -11.12 22.62
N ASP A 127 -8.13 -10.44 23.18
CA ASP A 127 -8.33 -9.00 22.95
C ASP A 127 -7.05 -8.19 23.28
N LYS A 128 -6.31 -8.60 24.31
CA LYS A 128 -5.03 -7.98 24.67
C LYS A 128 -3.95 -8.17 23.61
N ASP A 129 -3.93 -9.32 22.93
CA ASP A 129 -2.99 -9.57 21.84
C ASP A 129 -3.30 -8.67 20.65
N PHE A 130 -4.59 -8.47 20.34
CA PHE A 130 -5.01 -7.56 19.29
C PHE A 130 -4.73 -6.09 19.66
N GLU A 131 -4.99 -5.68 20.90
CA GLU A 131 -4.61 -4.35 21.40
C GLU A 131 -3.11 -4.13 21.27
N ALA A 132 -2.29 -5.08 21.73
CA ALA A 132 -0.83 -5.01 21.63
C ALA A 132 -0.35 -4.95 20.17
N PHE A 133 -0.97 -5.72 19.28
CA PHE A 133 -0.69 -5.70 17.85
C PHE A 133 -1.05 -4.34 17.22
N CYS A 134 -2.21 -3.78 17.54
CA CYS A 134 -2.60 -2.44 17.14
C CYS A 134 -1.63 -1.39 17.66
N HIS A 135 -1.24 -1.46 18.94
CA HIS A 135 -0.26 -0.55 19.54
C HIS A 135 1.10 -0.61 18.86
N LEU A 136 1.60 -1.81 18.53
CA LEU A 136 2.82 -1.99 17.76
C LEU A 136 2.72 -1.25 16.42
N TRP A 137 1.62 -1.44 15.69
CA TRP A 137 1.46 -0.84 14.37
C TRP A 137 1.16 0.65 14.37
N MET A 138 0.50 1.18 15.40
CA MET A 138 0.42 2.62 15.64
C MET A 138 1.83 3.21 15.80
N GLY A 139 2.66 2.61 16.65
CA GLY A 139 4.05 3.03 16.85
C GLY A 139 4.90 2.92 15.58
N LEU A 140 4.76 1.83 14.81
CA LEU A 140 5.41 1.69 13.51
C LEU A 140 4.93 2.75 12.51
N GLY A 141 3.64 3.08 12.51
CA GLY A 141 3.05 4.14 11.67
C GLY A 141 3.67 5.49 11.96
N TYR A 142 3.72 5.86 13.24
CA TYR A 142 4.39 7.07 13.70
C TYR A 142 5.86 7.13 13.24
N LEU A 143 6.61 6.03 13.45
CA LEU A 143 8.00 5.95 13.01
C LEU A 143 8.16 6.05 11.48
N LEU A 144 7.19 5.56 10.70
CA LEU A 144 7.14 5.69 9.24
C LEU A 144 6.69 7.07 8.74
N GLY A 145 6.18 7.94 9.61
CA GLY A 145 5.80 9.32 9.32
C GLY A 145 4.30 9.56 9.19
N ILE A 146 3.49 8.65 9.71
CA ILE A 146 2.06 8.89 9.95
C ILE A 146 1.94 9.78 11.19
N GLU A 147 1.02 10.74 11.15
CA GLU A 147 0.71 11.61 12.29
C GLU A 147 -0.19 10.88 13.30
N ASP A 148 0.00 11.17 14.58
CA ASP A 148 -0.79 10.58 15.68
C ASP A 148 -2.24 11.10 15.70
#